data_AF-A0A370JXZ2-F1
#
_entry.id   AF-A0A370JXZ2-F1
#
_cell.length_a   1.000
_cell.length_b   1.000
_cell.length_c   1.000
_cell.angle_alpha   90.00
_cell.angle_beta   90.00
_cell.angle_gamma   90.00
#
_symmetry.space_group_name_H-M   'P 1'
#
loop_
_entity.id
_entity.type
_entity.pdbx_description
1 polymer ?
#
loop_
_entity_poly.entity_id
_entity_poly.type
_entity_poly.pdbx_seq_one_letter_code
_entity_poly.pdbx_strand_id
1 'polypeptide(L)'
;MALQQRIESLLKALEVPDLCVEVPQPIADEEGFLEALEAAIRSFIEDSSDEQSPLGLIEADPSAHDLSEEPDREELQNAVRDYMNAGDSQLTLITPESPIRPDGGENPEKFWVFLLQMPTLSSHRWWAVVDKNAQHKVYNYGVLA
;
A
#
# COMPACT_ATOMS: atom_id res chain seq x y z
N MET A 1 -0.22 0.88 -23.44
CA MET A 1 -1.36 -0.04 -23.21
C MET A 1 -0.97 -1.33 -22.49
N ALA A 2 0.31 -1.70 -22.35
CA ALA A 2 0.70 -2.92 -21.63
C ALA A 2 0.68 -2.78 -20.09
N LEU A 3 1.18 -1.66 -19.53
CA LEU A 3 1.37 -1.53 -18.08
C LEU A 3 0.06 -1.56 -17.27
N GLN A 4 -0.97 -0.82 -17.69
CA GLN A 4 -2.25 -0.78 -16.97
C GLN A 4 -2.89 -2.17 -16.81
N GLN A 5 -2.86 -2.99 -17.86
CA GLN A 5 -3.40 -4.35 -17.82
C GLN A 5 -2.59 -5.26 -16.87
N ARG A 6 -1.28 -5.03 -16.76
CA ARG A 6 -0.42 -5.76 -15.82
C ARG A 6 -0.72 -5.35 -14.38
N ILE A 7 -0.94 -4.06 -14.13
CA ILE A 7 -1.39 -3.55 -12.82
C ILE A 7 -2.73 -4.20 -12.45
N GLU A 8 -3.74 -4.15 -13.32
CA GLU A 8 -5.05 -4.76 -13.06
C GLU A 8 -4.95 -6.27 -12.79
N SER A 9 -4.06 -6.97 -13.49
CA SER A 9 -3.83 -8.40 -13.27
C SER A 9 -3.16 -8.67 -11.92
N LEU A 10 -2.21 -7.82 -11.53
CA LEU A 10 -1.54 -7.89 -10.23
C LEU A 10 -2.53 -7.63 -9.09
N LEU A 11 -3.33 -6.56 -9.18
CA LEU A 11 -4.35 -6.23 -8.18
C LEU A 11 -5.34 -7.37 -7.96
N LYS A 12 -5.79 -8.02 -9.04
CA LYS A 12 -6.64 -9.22 -8.95
C LYS A 12 -5.94 -10.38 -8.25
N ALA A 13 -4.66 -10.60 -8.52
CA ALA A 13 -3.89 -11.68 -7.87
C ALA A 13 -3.66 -11.43 -6.37
N LEU A 14 -3.69 -10.15 -5.95
CA LEU A 14 -3.59 -9.72 -4.56
C LEU A 14 -4.96 -9.52 -3.89
N GLU A 15 -6.05 -9.86 -4.59
CA GLU A 15 -7.43 -9.74 -4.10
C GLU A 15 -7.86 -8.30 -3.77
N VAL A 16 -7.23 -7.32 -4.42
CA VAL A 16 -7.56 -5.88 -4.30
C VAL A 16 -7.91 -5.23 -5.65
N PRO A 17 -8.84 -5.82 -6.44
CA PRO A 17 -9.11 -5.38 -7.81
C PRO A 17 -9.66 -3.95 -7.93
N ASP A 18 -10.27 -3.41 -6.87
CA ASP A 18 -10.93 -2.10 -6.89
C ASP A 18 -10.01 -0.97 -6.39
N LEU A 19 -8.78 -1.29 -5.97
CA LEU A 19 -7.79 -0.30 -5.57
C LEU A 19 -7.37 0.58 -6.77
N CYS A 20 -7.58 1.89 -6.64
CA CYS A 20 -7.17 2.84 -7.67
C CYS A 20 -5.66 3.08 -7.60
N VAL A 21 -4.89 2.68 -8.63
CA VAL A 21 -3.44 2.89 -8.69
C VAL A 21 -3.10 4.04 -9.64
N GLU A 22 -2.54 5.11 -9.10
CA GLU A 22 -2.04 6.26 -9.87
C GLU A 22 -0.53 6.15 -10.10
N VAL A 23 -0.16 6.04 -11.38
CA VAL A 23 1.23 5.90 -11.82
C VAL A 23 1.61 7.05 -12.76
N PRO A 24 2.62 7.86 -12.44
CA PRO A 24 3.11 8.88 -13.35
C PRO A 24 3.79 8.21 -14.55
N GLN A 25 3.43 8.65 -15.76
CA GLN A 25 4.06 8.15 -16.99
C GLN A 25 5.08 9.16 -17.53
N PRO A 26 6.20 8.68 -18.13
CA PRO A 26 6.58 7.27 -18.32
C PRO A 26 7.30 6.66 -17.10
N ILE A 27 7.15 5.33 -16.91
CA ILE A 27 7.97 4.54 -15.97
C ILE A 27 9.12 3.91 -16.74
N ALA A 28 10.36 4.17 -16.31
CA ALA A 28 11.55 3.69 -17.01
C ALA A 28 11.81 2.18 -16.83
N ASP A 29 11.47 1.64 -15.66
CA ASP A 29 11.62 0.23 -15.30
C ASP A 29 10.26 -0.34 -14.90
N GLU A 30 9.51 -0.84 -15.89
CA GLU A 30 8.16 -1.38 -15.67
C GLU A 30 8.16 -2.66 -14.84
N GLU A 31 9.19 -3.52 -14.98
CA GLU A 31 9.26 -4.78 -14.24
C GLU A 31 9.60 -4.53 -12.77
N GLY A 32 10.64 -3.74 -12.50
CA GLY A 32 10.99 -3.35 -11.14
C GLY A 32 9.89 -2.55 -10.44
N PHE A 33 9.13 -1.74 -11.19
CA PHE A 33 7.93 -1.09 -10.67
C PHE A 33 6.85 -2.09 -10.25
N LEU A 34 6.52 -3.08 -11.09
CA LEU A 34 5.48 -4.05 -10.78
C LEU A 34 5.86 -4.94 -9.59
N GLU A 35 7.12 -5.36 -9.51
CA GLU A 35 7.66 -6.10 -8.35
C GLU A 35 7.59 -5.25 -7.08
N ALA A 36 7.94 -3.96 -7.16
CA ALA A 36 7.84 -3.04 -6.03
C ALA A 36 6.39 -2.75 -5.63
N LEU A 37 5.47 -2.64 -6.59
CA LEU A 37 4.04 -2.46 -6.34
C LEU A 37 3.46 -3.69 -5.62
N GLU A 38 3.81 -4.90 -6.08
CA GLU A 38 3.43 -6.13 -5.39
C GLU A 38 3.94 -6.15 -3.95
N ALA A 39 5.23 -5.87 -3.75
CA ALA A 39 5.85 -5.86 -2.43
C ALA A 39 5.20 -4.82 -1.50
N ALA A 40 4.88 -3.63 -2.02
CA ALA A 40 4.20 -2.57 -1.26
C ALA A 40 2.80 -2.98 -0.81
N ILE A 41 1.97 -3.50 -1.71
CA ILE A 41 0.61 -3.94 -1.38
C ILE A 41 0.64 -5.08 -0.37
N ARG A 42 1.51 -6.09 -0.58
CA ARG A 42 1.69 -7.19 0.38
C ARG A 42 2.13 -6.68 1.75
N SER A 43 3.03 -5.71 1.81
CA SER A 43 3.46 -5.13 3.10
C SER A 43 2.29 -4.49 3.84
N PHE A 44 1.45 -3.70 3.17
CA PHE A 44 0.27 -3.12 3.83
C PHE A 44 -0.73 -4.17 4.36
N ILE A 45 -0.86 -5.30 3.65
CA ILE A 45 -1.77 -6.39 4.04
C ILE A 45 -1.18 -7.25 5.15
N GLU A 46 0.12 -7.58 5.09
CA GLU A 46 0.72 -8.68 5.84
C GLU A 46 1.64 -8.25 6.99
N ASP A 47 2.11 -6.99 7.00
CA ASP A 47 3.14 -6.47 7.91
C ASP A 47 2.58 -5.40 8.86
N SER A 48 2.40 -5.79 10.13
CA SER A 48 1.98 -4.93 11.24
C SER A 48 3.14 -4.46 12.13
N SER A 49 4.39 -4.49 11.64
CA SER A 49 5.56 -4.05 12.43
C SER A 49 5.45 -2.59 12.91
N ASP A 50 4.72 -1.74 12.17
CA ASP A 50 4.33 -0.40 12.59
C ASP A 50 2.88 -0.40 13.10
N GLU A 51 2.65 0.08 14.32
CA GLU A 51 1.31 0.11 14.94
C GLU A 51 0.32 1.01 14.19
N GLN A 52 0.82 1.94 13.37
CA GLN A 52 0.00 2.85 12.56
C GLN A 52 -0.17 2.34 11.12
N SER A 53 0.42 1.20 10.75
CA SER A 53 0.16 0.53 9.47
C SER A 53 -1.32 0.14 9.32
N PRO A 54 -1.82 -0.12 8.10
CA PRO A 54 -3.20 -0.55 7.92
C PRO A 54 -3.55 -1.79 8.76
N LEU A 55 -2.70 -2.82 8.71
CA LEU A 55 -2.88 -4.03 9.50
C LEU A 55 -2.74 -3.74 11.00
N GLY A 56 -1.73 -2.96 11.41
CA GLY A 56 -1.51 -2.59 12.82
C GLY A 56 -2.69 -1.85 13.45
N LEU A 57 -3.34 -0.97 12.70
CA LEU A 57 -4.54 -0.26 13.16
C LEU A 57 -5.73 -1.21 13.38
N ILE A 58 -5.96 -2.14 12.45
CA ILE A 58 -7.04 -3.11 12.58
C ILE A 58 -6.74 -4.10 13.72
N GLU A 59 -5.48 -4.53 13.88
CA GLU A 59 -5.04 -5.38 14.99
C GLU A 59 -5.21 -4.71 16.36
N ALA A 60 -5.09 -3.38 16.43
CA ALA A 60 -5.23 -2.63 17.67
C ALA A 60 -6.68 -2.51 18.17
N ASP A 61 -7.67 -2.49 17.27
CA ASP A 61 -9.09 -2.50 17.62
C ASP A 61 -9.95 -3.28 16.59
N PRO A 62 -9.87 -4.62 16.58
CA PRO A 62 -10.61 -5.43 15.60
C PRO A 62 -12.13 -5.22 15.67
N SER A 63 -12.63 -4.93 16.87
CA SER A 63 -14.06 -4.75 17.12
C SER A 63 -14.64 -3.53 16.41
N ALA A 64 -13.82 -2.49 16.14
CA ALA A 64 -14.22 -1.33 15.35
C ALA A 64 -14.39 -1.63 13.85
N HIS A 65 -13.93 -2.80 13.41
CA HIS A 65 -13.91 -3.24 12.01
C HIS A 65 -14.82 -4.45 11.76
N ASP A 66 -15.83 -4.65 12.62
CA ASP A 66 -16.79 -5.76 12.54
C ASP A 66 -16.14 -7.17 12.58
N LEU A 67 -14.93 -7.27 13.16
CA LEU A 67 -14.24 -8.54 13.37
C LEU A 67 -14.59 -9.17 14.72
N SER A 68 -14.25 -10.45 14.85
CA SER A 68 -14.36 -11.17 16.12
C SER A 68 -13.43 -10.58 17.20
N GLU A 69 -13.62 -10.97 18.47
CA GLU A 69 -12.76 -10.48 19.58
C GLU A 69 -11.31 -10.97 19.46
N GLU A 70 -11.09 -12.14 18.85
CA GLU A 70 -9.78 -12.74 18.59
C GLU A 70 -9.71 -13.19 17.13
N PRO A 71 -9.61 -12.24 16.17
CA PRO A 71 -9.58 -12.60 14.77
C PRO A 71 -8.29 -13.33 14.44
N ASP A 72 -8.37 -14.31 13.54
CA ASP A 72 -7.17 -14.89 13.00
C ASP A 72 -6.47 -13.94 12.00
N ARG A 73 -5.27 -14.34 11.57
CA ARG A 73 -4.47 -13.51 10.65
C ARG A 73 -5.15 -13.34 9.29
N GLU A 74 -5.92 -14.31 8.83
CA GLU A 74 -6.60 -14.23 7.54
C GLU A 74 -7.78 -13.25 7.61
N GLU A 75 -8.54 -13.26 8.71
CA GLU A 75 -9.61 -12.29 8.98
C GLU A 75 -9.08 -10.85 8.98
N LEU A 76 -7.96 -10.59 9.67
CA LEU A 76 -7.33 -9.28 9.70
C LEU A 76 -6.85 -8.82 8.31
N GLN A 77 -6.18 -9.72 7.57
CA GLN A 77 -5.72 -9.42 6.22
C GLN A 77 -6.87 -9.15 5.25
N ASN A 78 -7.97 -9.89 5.38
CA ASN A 78 -9.17 -9.68 4.58
C ASN A 78 -9.81 -8.33 4.88
N ALA A 79 -9.84 -7.90 6.15
CA ALA A 79 -10.31 -6.56 6.50
C ALA A 79 -9.47 -5.47 5.81
N VAL A 80 -8.13 -5.59 5.79
CA VAL A 80 -7.28 -4.65 5.03
C VAL A 80 -7.63 -4.64 3.55
N ARG A 81 -7.82 -5.81 2.92
CA ARG A 81 -8.21 -5.92 1.51
C ARG A 81 -9.58 -5.29 1.24
N ASP A 82 -10.54 -5.48 2.14
CA ASP A 82 -11.88 -4.89 2.03
C ASP A 82 -11.81 -3.36 2.03
N TYR A 83 -10.97 -2.77 2.89
CA TYR A 83 -10.72 -1.32 2.86
C TYR A 83 -10.01 -0.87 1.58
N MET A 84 -9.03 -1.63 1.09
CA MET A 84 -8.40 -1.32 -0.21
C MET A 84 -9.40 -1.40 -1.37
N ASN A 85 -10.46 -2.21 -1.25
CA ASN A 85 -11.53 -2.37 -2.24
C ASN A 85 -12.75 -1.47 -2.02
N ALA A 86 -12.74 -0.56 -1.04
CA ALA A 86 -13.90 0.29 -0.70
C ALA A 86 -14.28 1.30 -1.81
N GLY A 87 -13.49 1.40 -2.89
CA GLY A 87 -13.75 2.24 -4.06
C GLY A 87 -13.36 3.72 -3.88
N ASP A 88 -13.02 4.13 -2.66
CA ASP A 88 -12.41 5.42 -2.33
C ASP A 88 -10.91 5.32 -2.00
N SER A 89 -10.37 4.10 -2.03
CA SER A 89 -8.97 3.81 -1.77
C SER A 89 -8.09 4.08 -2.98
N GLN A 90 -6.95 4.72 -2.72
CA GLN A 90 -6.01 5.15 -3.74
C GLN A 90 -4.57 4.83 -3.32
N LEU A 91 -3.81 4.28 -4.27
CA LEU A 91 -2.38 4.05 -4.16
C LEU A 91 -1.63 4.86 -5.22
N THR A 92 -0.77 5.77 -4.80
CA THR A 92 -0.04 6.68 -5.69
C THR A 92 1.45 6.44 -5.59
N LEU A 93 2.12 6.28 -6.73
CA LEU A 93 3.58 6.30 -6.78
C LEU A 93 4.10 7.74 -6.63
N ILE A 94 4.90 7.99 -5.60
CA ILE A 94 5.55 9.27 -5.36
C ILE A 94 6.87 9.35 -6.12
N THR A 95 7.08 10.47 -6.81
CA THR A 95 8.28 10.80 -7.57
C THR A 95 8.94 12.08 -7.03
N PRO A 96 10.17 12.40 -7.47
CA PRO A 96 10.82 13.66 -7.11
C PRO A 96 10.02 14.90 -7.49
N GLU A 97 9.09 14.82 -8.43
CA GLU A 97 8.24 15.91 -8.89
C GLU A 97 6.88 15.97 -8.16
N SER A 98 6.53 14.94 -7.39
CA SER A 98 5.28 14.93 -6.63
C SER A 98 5.22 16.07 -5.62
N PRO A 99 4.06 16.71 -5.44
CA PRO A 99 3.89 17.82 -4.48
C PRO A 99 3.96 17.33 -3.03
N ILE A 100 3.60 16.06 -2.80
CA ILE A 100 3.72 15.41 -1.51
C ILE A 100 5.08 14.69 -1.40
N ARG A 101 5.63 14.68 -0.19
CA ARG A 101 6.85 13.98 0.16
C ARG A 101 6.53 12.91 1.21
N PRO A 102 7.26 11.78 1.22
CA PRO A 102 7.10 10.81 2.28
C PRO A 102 7.50 11.43 3.62
N ASP A 103 6.71 11.14 4.65
CA ASP A 103 6.88 11.74 5.97
C ASP A 103 8.20 11.28 6.65
N GLY A 104 8.72 10.11 6.29
CA GLY A 104 10.00 9.57 6.76
C GLY A 104 11.24 10.19 6.08
N GLY A 105 11.07 11.06 5.08
CA GLY A 105 12.16 11.75 4.38
C GLY A 105 12.89 10.88 3.33
N GLU A 106 12.28 9.76 2.92
CA GLU A 106 12.84 8.88 1.89
C GLU A 106 12.98 9.60 0.53
N ASN A 107 14.01 9.22 -0.22
CA ASN A 107 14.28 9.80 -1.53
C ASN A 107 13.64 8.95 -2.66
N PRO A 108 12.62 9.45 -3.38
CA PRO A 108 11.97 8.73 -4.49
C PRO A 108 12.89 8.42 -5.68
N GLU A 109 14.07 9.04 -5.77
CA GLU A 109 15.09 8.65 -6.75
C GLU A 109 15.67 7.27 -6.42
N LYS A 110 15.89 6.98 -5.14
CA LYS A 110 16.51 5.75 -4.64
C LYS A 110 15.52 4.63 -4.33
N PHE A 111 14.30 5.00 -3.94
CA PHE A 111 13.26 4.08 -3.50
C PHE A 111 12.03 4.19 -4.40
N TRP A 112 11.29 3.10 -4.56
CA TRP A 112 9.89 3.19 -4.94
C TRP A 112 9.10 3.53 -3.69
N VAL A 113 8.39 4.66 -3.71
CA VAL A 113 7.65 5.15 -2.56
C VAL A 113 6.19 5.21 -2.94
N PHE A 114 5.37 4.42 -2.27
CA PHE A 114 3.94 4.34 -2.51
C PHE A 114 3.19 4.99 -1.35
N LEU A 115 2.25 5.88 -1.70
CA LEU A 115 1.29 6.46 -0.78
C LEU A 115 -0.04 5.73 -0.92
N LEU A 116 -0.50 5.08 0.14
CA LEU A 116 -1.84 4.53 0.25
C LEU A 116 -2.72 5.47 1.09
N GLN A 117 -3.92 5.73 0.58
CA GLN A 117 -4.97 6.46 1.26
C GLN A 117 -6.25 5.64 1.19
N MET A 118 -6.91 5.44 2.32
CA MET A 118 -8.15 4.67 2.47
C MET A 118 -9.08 5.46 3.40
N PRO A 119 -9.79 6.48 2.88
CA PRO A 119 -10.58 7.40 3.71
C PRO A 119 -11.63 6.69 4.56
N THR A 120 -12.18 5.57 4.08
CA THR A 120 -13.12 4.72 4.83
C THR A 120 -12.48 4.06 6.06
N LEU A 121 -11.18 3.76 6.06
CA LEU A 121 -10.48 3.22 7.23
C LEU A 121 -10.04 4.34 8.18
N SER A 122 -9.31 5.34 7.67
CA SER A 122 -8.74 6.40 8.50
C SER A 122 -8.24 7.59 7.67
N SER A 123 -7.97 8.72 8.34
CA SER A 123 -7.30 9.88 7.73
C SER A 123 -5.78 9.74 7.65
N HIS A 124 -5.23 8.56 7.94
CA HIS A 124 -3.80 8.31 7.81
C HIS A 124 -3.34 8.39 6.36
N ARG A 125 -2.08 8.80 6.19
CA ARG A 125 -1.27 8.50 5.02
C ARG A 125 -0.42 7.30 5.33
N TRP A 126 -0.57 6.23 4.56
CA TRP A 126 0.28 5.06 4.68
C TRP A 126 1.33 5.06 3.59
N TRP A 127 2.57 4.80 4.00
CA TRP A 127 3.73 4.81 3.13
C TRP A 127 4.29 3.41 3.05
N ALA A 128 4.57 2.93 1.83
CA ALA A 128 5.38 1.75 1.61
C ALA A 128 6.63 2.14 0.82
N VAL A 129 7.79 1.77 1.35
CA VAL A 129 9.09 2.13 0.79
C VAL A 129 9.80 0.85 0.36
N VAL A 130 10.12 0.77 -0.93
CA VAL A 130 10.80 -0.39 -1.52
C VAL A 130 12.13 0.04 -2.12
N ASP A 131 13.22 -0.60 -1.70
CA ASP A 131 14.55 -0.32 -2.23
C ASP A 131 14.70 -0.83 -3.67
N LYS A 132 15.12 0.05 -4.59
CA LYS A 132 15.36 -0.27 -6.01
C LYS A 132 16.56 -1.20 -6.23
N ASN A 133 17.49 -1.28 -5.28
CA ASN A 133 18.77 -1.99 -5.43
C ASN A 133 18.92 -3.19 -4.48
N ALA A 134 18.15 -3.27 -3.39
CA ALA A 134 18.37 -4.22 -2.30
C ALA A 134 17.31 -5.34 -2.20
N GLN A 135 17.04 -6.03 -3.33
CA GLN A 135 16.12 -7.18 -3.38
C GLN A 135 14.69 -6.86 -2.90
N HIS A 136 14.19 -5.66 -3.17
CA HIS A 136 12.82 -5.25 -2.85
C HIS A 136 12.48 -5.37 -1.35
N LYS A 137 13.45 -5.18 -0.45
CA LYS A 137 13.13 -5.05 0.98
C LYS A 137 12.16 -3.89 1.15
N VAL A 138 10.99 -4.22 1.71
CA VAL A 138 9.89 -3.28 1.95
C VAL A 138 9.73 -3.05 3.45
N TYR A 139 9.36 -1.83 3.81
CA TYR A 139 8.75 -1.52 5.08
C TYR A 139 7.59 -0.55 4.83
N ASN A 140 6.59 -0.60 5.70
CA ASN A 140 5.45 0.30 5.65
C ASN A 140 5.23 1.00 7.00
N TYR A 141 4.61 2.17 6.96
CA TYR A 141 4.27 2.95 8.16
C TYR A 141 3.08 3.87 7.92
N GLY A 142 2.37 4.24 8.97
CA GLY A 142 1.27 5.21 8.94
C GLY A 142 1.60 6.53 9.61
N VAL A 143 1.09 7.64 9.05
CA VAL A 143 1.14 8.97 9.68
C VAL A 143 -0.25 9.58 9.65
N LEU A 144 -0.74 10.00 10.82
CA LEU A 144 -2.00 10.72 10.92
C LEU A 144 -1.88 12.09 10.22
N ALA A 145 -2.67 12.31 9.17
CA ALA A 145 -2.63 13.53 8.36
C ALA A 145 -3.58 14.63 8.85
#